data_AF-A0A2S4XS64-F1
#
_entry.id   AF-A0A2S4XS64-F1
#
_cell.length_a   1.000
_cell.length_b   1.000
_cell.length_c   1.000
_cell.angle_alpha   90.00
_cell.angle_beta   90.00
_cell.angle_gamma   90.00
#
_symmetry.space_group_name_H-M   'P 1'
#
loop_
_entity.id
_entity.type
_entity.pdbx_description
1 polymer ?
#
loop_
_entity_poly.entity_id
_entity_poly.type
_entity_poly.pdbx_seq_one_letter_code
_entity_poly.pdbx_strand_id
1 'polypeptide(L)'
;MISVAKVQRRNAWRYYVRGVAFGDGRRPARQPLKDAQEQAGLPPGLWMGRGLAALGLTAGSVVTQRQMVLLFGQGRHPDADRIERELLDDGADPETARLATVLGQPIEEIEKRNQIPLLALDFTFRPQASLIVLWALGDEKTRRVIERAHERAIATVLRWLEDEVAETRWSSGRKRAKAPALVVAAFPHFDNRDGFPLLHDNCLILNRVQRPEGSWYALDTVRLYQHVVAAGTLYTLTMTTEVCEKLGLATVPREVTPGLRPVMEIAGVDHELIDWSSTRRQRIEDALEGITDQYVKDHGRLPGERGRHGLGWWAAQDTRPKKKTPRPLEQLRAWWRASAILRFGQQMVDGLLERCRAAGKAIRERVGPLVDTALAAVDVAAIVYTVRNTFARRHVLAEARRHLLETLRGREFTRGLDDYIADKALAHHSRQLTVPQPGRRIPSPDQITYTADFAWPHRWWIGGTDGKPPRESSRYERARVASLAVQKAIRDARTAPAVRDGSPTATASTTMHTGDHDQAATEPHAVDHPDRDAALTPAQRAAAVHAHQQAAMPELLEGRTTDPATWMRTPKNLARFAAFTREADARRRAFADRPQPEEPADQASPASQQQHQHPRPAQGRGAAPR
;
A
#
# COMPACT_ATOMS: atom_id res chain seq x y z
N MET A 1 -3.31 2.75 -2.68
CA MET A 1 -1.94 2.21 -2.56
C MET A 1 -1.05 3.24 -1.86
N ILE A 2 -0.11 2.79 -1.04
CA ILE A 2 0.92 3.64 -0.44
C ILE A 2 2.30 3.07 -0.80
N SER A 3 3.20 3.92 -1.27
CA SER A 3 4.63 3.61 -1.35
C SER A 3 5.41 4.46 -0.33
N VAL A 4 6.53 3.93 0.16
CA VAL A 4 7.35 4.64 1.15
C VAL A 4 8.78 4.83 0.65
N ALA A 5 9.28 6.05 0.77
CA ALA A 5 10.67 6.39 0.57
C ALA A 5 11.28 6.97 1.85
N LYS A 6 12.57 6.71 2.07
CA LYS A 6 13.32 7.31 3.17
C LYS A 6 13.95 8.61 2.70
N VAL A 7 13.72 9.71 3.43
CA VAL A 7 14.40 10.98 3.18
C VAL A 7 15.65 11.02 4.03
N GLN A 8 16.79 10.74 3.39
CA GLN A 8 18.08 10.56 4.06
C GLN A 8 19.11 11.54 3.53
N ARG A 9 20.05 11.94 4.39
CA ARG A 9 21.14 12.91 4.12
C ARG A 9 20.67 14.36 4.09
N ARG A 10 21.52 15.25 4.59
CA ARG A 10 21.27 16.69 4.76
C ARG A 10 20.80 17.45 3.52
N ASN A 11 21.09 16.97 2.31
CA ASN A 11 20.68 17.63 1.06
C ASN A 11 19.44 17.00 0.38
N ALA A 12 18.87 15.91 0.91
CA ALA A 12 17.74 15.25 0.25
C ALA A 12 16.47 16.12 0.22
N TRP A 13 16.24 16.97 1.22
CA TRP A 13 15.12 17.93 1.19
C TRP A 13 15.17 18.86 -0.05
N ARG A 14 16.36 19.13 -0.62
CA ARG A 14 16.50 19.95 -1.84
C ARG A 14 15.85 19.28 -3.05
N TYR A 15 15.87 17.95 -3.12
CA TYR A 15 15.14 17.21 -4.16
C TYR A 15 13.64 17.45 -4.05
N TYR A 16 13.11 17.43 -2.83
CA TYR A 16 11.70 17.69 -2.56
C TYR A 16 11.32 19.12 -2.92
N VAL A 17 12.06 20.12 -2.45
CA VAL A 17 11.77 21.53 -2.77
C VAL A 17 11.91 21.86 -4.26
N ARG A 18 12.91 21.31 -4.95
CA ARG A 18 13.15 21.59 -6.39
C ARG A 18 12.28 20.75 -7.33
N GLY A 19 11.64 19.72 -6.81
CA GLY A 19 11.03 18.65 -7.59
C GLY A 19 9.63 18.34 -7.13
N VAL A 20 9.55 17.59 -6.03
CA VAL A 20 8.26 17.12 -5.48
C VAL A 20 7.33 18.30 -5.20
N ALA A 21 7.76 19.32 -4.47
CA ALA A 21 6.95 20.50 -4.22
C ALA A 21 6.58 21.30 -5.49
N PHE A 22 7.22 21.02 -6.63
CA PHE A 22 6.98 21.70 -7.90
C PHE A 22 6.40 20.73 -8.96
N GLY A 23 5.29 20.07 -8.64
CA GLY A 23 4.55 19.25 -9.60
C GLY A 23 5.36 18.08 -10.16
N ASP A 24 6.32 17.62 -9.38
CA ASP A 24 7.31 16.61 -9.77
C ASP A 24 8.21 17.03 -10.96
N GLY A 25 8.14 18.30 -11.37
CA GLY A 25 8.91 18.88 -12.46
C GLY A 25 10.29 19.40 -12.04
N ARG A 26 10.88 20.24 -12.89
CA ARG A 26 12.13 20.95 -12.61
C ARG A 26 11.83 22.42 -12.34
N ARG A 27 11.91 22.82 -11.07
CA ARG A 27 11.75 24.23 -10.70
C ARG A 27 12.85 25.08 -11.34
N PRO A 28 12.54 26.23 -11.97
CA PRO A 28 13.54 27.17 -12.44
C PRO A 28 14.55 27.55 -11.34
N ALA A 29 15.80 27.77 -11.74
CA ALA A 29 16.83 28.17 -10.81
C ALA A 29 16.53 29.57 -10.24
N ARG A 30 16.89 29.80 -8.97
CA ARG A 30 16.75 31.08 -8.25
C ARG A 30 15.32 31.63 -8.09
N GLN A 31 14.30 30.91 -8.54
CA GLN A 31 12.91 31.30 -8.30
C GLN A 31 12.41 30.81 -6.92
N PRO A 32 11.72 31.66 -6.13
CA PRO A 32 11.03 31.23 -4.92
C PRO A 32 10.00 30.13 -5.21
N LEU A 33 9.81 29.20 -4.26
CA LEU A 33 8.89 28.07 -4.46
C LEU A 33 7.46 28.53 -4.71
N LYS A 34 6.97 29.48 -3.91
CA LYS A 34 5.61 30.01 -3.98
C LYS A 34 5.33 30.57 -5.37
N ASP A 35 6.15 31.52 -5.81
CA ASP A 35 6.00 32.18 -7.11
C ASP A 35 6.06 31.18 -8.26
N ALA A 36 6.97 30.20 -8.19
CA ALA A 36 7.06 29.16 -9.20
C ALA A 36 5.76 28.33 -9.25
N GLN A 37 5.25 27.89 -8.10
CA GLN A 37 4.00 27.12 -8.01
C GLN A 37 2.81 27.90 -8.57
N GLU A 38 2.66 29.17 -8.17
CA GLU A 38 1.58 30.05 -8.65
C GLU A 38 1.65 30.22 -10.17
N GLN A 39 2.82 30.52 -10.72
CA GLN A 39 3.01 30.66 -12.17
C GLN A 39 2.73 29.36 -12.94
N ALA A 40 3.04 28.20 -12.34
CA ALA A 40 2.79 26.90 -12.95
C ALA A 40 1.35 26.38 -12.73
N GLY A 41 0.51 27.11 -11.99
CA GLY A 41 -0.84 26.68 -11.62
C GLY A 41 -0.85 25.43 -10.73
N LEU A 42 0.18 25.28 -9.89
CA LEU A 42 0.33 24.15 -8.97
C LEU A 42 -0.19 24.51 -7.58
N PRO A 43 -0.92 23.59 -6.91
CA PRO A 43 -1.29 23.78 -5.51
C PRO A 43 -0.04 23.83 -4.62
N PRO A 44 -0.03 24.65 -3.55
CA PRO A 44 1.00 24.60 -2.54
C PRO A 44 0.93 23.29 -1.73
N GLY A 45 2.02 22.96 -1.04
CA GLY A 45 1.97 21.90 -0.02
C GLY A 45 1.22 22.39 1.23
N LEU A 46 0.56 21.48 1.94
CA LEU A 46 -0.24 21.78 3.13
C LEU A 46 0.25 20.98 4.33
N TRP A 47 0.22 21.60 5.51
CA TRP A 47 0.53 20.96 6.78
C TRP A 47 -0.60 20.04 7.24
N MET A 48 -0.27 18.83 7.69
CA MET A 48 -1.20 17.86 8.26
C MET A 48 -0.64 17.21 9.54
N GLY A 49 -1.51 16.56 10.31
CA GLY A 49 -1.17 15.82 11.53
C GLY A 49 -1.43 16.61 12.81
N ARG A 50 -1.69 15.90 13.92
CA ARG A 50 -1.96 16.52 15.23
C ARG A 50 -0.70 17.07 15.90
N GLY A 51 0.49 16.70 15.41
CA GLY A 51 1.78 17.12 15.96
C GLY A 51 2.15 18.54 15.59
N LEU A 52 1.39 19.18 14.71
CA LEU A 52 1.59 20.56 14.30
C LEU A 52 1.45 21.56 15.45
N ALA A 53 0.56 21.28 16.42
CA ALA A 53 0.35 22.13 17.58
C ALA A 53 1.63 22.31 18.41
N ALA A 54 2.46 21.26 18.51
CA ALA A 54 3.77 21.30 19.17
C ALA A 54 4.78 22.25 18.51
N LEU A 55 4.50 22.68 17.28
CA LEU A 55 5.33 23.58 16.49
C LEU A 55 4.64 24.94 16.23
N GLY A 56 3.50 25.21 16.87
CA GLY A 56 2.69 26.41 16.60
C GLY A 56 2.10 26.46 15.18
N LEU A 57 2.03 25.32 14.48
CA LEU A 57 1.50 25.23 13.12
C LEU A 57 0.02 24.83 13.13
N THR A 58 -0.72 25.31 12.13
CA THR A 58 -2.14 24.98 11.93
C THR A 58 -2.30 23.99 10.77
N ALA A 59 -3.13 22.95 10.96
CA ALA A 59 -3.45 22.01 9.88
C ALA A 59 -4.12 22.74 8.70
N GLY A 60 -3.73 22.40 7.48
CA GLY A 60 -4.17 23.07 6.26
C GLY A 60 -3.43 24.37 5.93
N SER A 61 -2.53 24.86 6.79
CA SER A 61 -1.67 25.99 6.44
C SER A 61 -0.62 25.62 5.40
N VAL A 62 -0.18 26.61 4.61
CA VAL A 62 0.77 26.41 3.52
C VAL A 62 2.16 26.07 4.05
N VAL A 63 2.78 25.04 3.48
CA VAL A 63 4.17 24.66 3.72
C VAL A 63 5.10 25.62 2.96
N THR A 64 5.90 26.41 3.68
CA THR A 64 6.85 27.33 3.03
C THR A 64 8.18 26.67 2.72
N GLN A 65 8.91 27.21 1.73
CA GLN A 65 10.26 26.75 1.42
C GLN A 65 11.20 26.87 2.63
N ARG A 66 11.10 27.94 3.43
CA ARG A 66 11.98 28.14 4.57
C ARG A 66 11.70 27.13 5.68
N GLN A 67 10.43 26.85 5.96
CA GLN A 67 10.04 25.79 6.90
C GLN A 67 10.57 24.42 6.46
N MET A 68 10.52 24.10 5.16
CA MET A 68 11.10 22.86 4.63
C MET A 68 12.61 22.76 4.89
N VAL A 69 13.34 23.87 4.72
CA VAL A 69 14.79 23.93 4.97
C VAL A 69 15.08 23.70 6.45
N LEU A 70 14.37 24.41 7.32
CA LEU A 70 14.59 24.35 8.77
C LEU A 70 14.24 22.96 9.31
N LEU A 71 13.05 22.47 8.99
CA LEU A 71 12.51 21.23 9.56
C LEU A 71 13.19 19.99 8.98
N PHE A 72 13.18 19.84 7.66
CA PHE A 72 13.69 18.63 7.00
C PHE A 72 15.16 18.73 6.62
N GLY A 73 15.73 19.93 6.55
CA GLY A 73 17.15 20.11 6.21
C GLY A 73 18.08 20.32 7.40
N GLN A 74 17.60 21.00 8.44
CA GLN A 74 18.40 21.36 9.61
C GLN A 74 17.92 20.71 10.91
N GLY A 75 16.77 20.02 10.90
CA GLY A 75 16.22 19.35 12.08
C GLY A 75 15.78 20.35 13.15
N ARG A 76 15.24 21.49 12.72
CA ARG A 76 14.88 22.63 13.57
C ARG A 76 13.41 22.97 13.50
N HIS A 77 12.95 23.76 14.47
CA HIS A 77 11.61 24.35 14.48
C HIS A 77 11.32 25.07 13.14
N PRO A 78 10.10 24.96 12.57
CA PRO A 78 9.73 25.60 11.32
C PRO A 78 9.86 27.14 11.35
N ASP A 79 9.73 27.73 12.54
CA ASP A 79 9.90 29.18 12.78
C ASP A 79 11.22 29.53 13.49
N ALA A 80 12.25 28.69 13.35
CA ALA A 80 13.51 28.85 14.07
C ALA A 80 14.15 30.24 13.89
N ASP A 81 14.05 30.85 12.71
CA ASP A 81 14.63 32.18 12.46
C ASP A 81 13.98 33.29 13.29
N ARG A 82 12.68 33.14 13.61
CA ARG A 82 11.94 34.10 14.44
C ARG A 82 12.31 33.87 15.91
N ILE A 83 12.23 32.63 16.37
CA ILE A 83 12.51 32.24 17.76
C ILE A 83 13.94 32.62 18.15
N GLU A 84 14.93 32.36 17.28
CA GLU A 84 16.32 32.71 17.58
C GLU A 84 16.55 34.21 17.66
N ARG A 85 15.89 34.98 16.80
CA ARG A 85 16.00 36.45 16.85
C ARG A 85 15.43 36.99 18.15
N GLU A 86 14.25 36.53 18.53
CA GLU A 86 13.61 36.91 19.81
C GLU A 86 14.52 36.58 20.99
N LEU A 87 15.11 35.38 21.04
CA LEU A 87 16.05 34.99 22.10
C LEU A 87 17.33 35.83 22.12
N LEU A 88 17.89 36.16 20.96
CA LEU A 88 19.06 37.02 20.85
C LEU A 88 18.75 38.45 21.30
N ASP A 89 17.58 38.98 20.92
CA ASP A 89 17.11 40.30 21.35
C ASP A 89 16.88 40.34 22.88
N ASP A 90 16.47 39.21 23.47
CA ASP A 90 16.35 38.99 24.93
C ASP A 90 17.71 38.72 25.63
N GLY A 91 18.83 38.76 24.89
CA GLY A 91 20.19 38.65 25.43
C GLY A 91 20.74 37.23 25.58
N ALA A 92 20.07 36.21 25.03
CA ALA A 92 20.65 34.86 24.94
C ALA A 92 21.87 34.86 24.02
N ASP A 93 22.86 34.01 24.32
CA ASP A 93 23.98 33.81 23.41
C ASP A 93 23.54 33.02 22.15
N PRO A 94 24.28 33.12 21.02
CA PRO A 94 23.91 32.45 19.78
C PRO A 94 23.78 30.93 19.86
N GLU A 95 24.55 30.25 20.72
CA GLU A 95 24.47 28.78 20.84
C GLU A 95 23.20 28.39 21.60
N THR A 96 22.89 29.10 22.69
CA THR A 96 21.63 28.91 23.43
C THR A 96 20.42 29.13 22.54
N ALA A 97 20.39 30.24 21.78
CA ALA A 97 19.32 30.53 20.84
C ALA A 97 19.20 29.42 19.79
N ARG A 98 20.34 28.96 19.24
CA ARG A 98 20.38 27.89 18.23
C ARG A 98 19.85 26.57 18.75
N LEU A 99 20.25 26.16 19.95
CA LEU A 99 19.84 24.91 20.59
C LEU A 99 18.35 24.91 20.94
N ALA A 100 17.78 26.06 21.30
CA ALA A 100 16.35 26.21 21.60
C ALA A 100 15.44 25.79 20.43
N THR A 101 15.94 25.88 19.19
CA THR A 101 15.17 25.51 17.99
C THR A 101 15.47 24.10 17.48
N VAL A 102 16.44 23.37 18.05
CA VAL A 102 16.77 22.01 17.60
C VAL A 102 15.70 21.01 18.05
N LEU A 103 15.20 20.20 17.11
CA LEU A 103 14.24 19.14 17.40
C LEU A 103 14.97 17.82 17.65
N GLY A 104 15.37 17.59 18.89
CA GLY A 104 16.02 16.36 19.35
C GLY A 104 17.53 16.37 19.07
N GLN A 105 18.08 15.27 18.58
CA GLN A 105 19.53 15.23 18.27
C GLN A 105 19.84 16.11 17.04
N PRO A 106 20.82 17.04 17.13
CA PRO A 106 21.30 17.80 15.97
C PRO A 106 21.74 16.91 14.82
N ILE A 107 21.45 17.31 13.58
CA ILE A 107 21.82 16.54 12.39
C ILE A 107 23.34 16.46 12.27
N GLU A 108 24.04 17.55 12.57
CA GLU A 108 25.49 17.67 12.48
C GLU A 108 26.20 16.67 13.39
N GLU A 109 25.62 16.36 14.56
CA GLU A 109 26.17 15.33 15.47
C GLU A 109 26.01 13.91 14.93
N ILE A 110 24.90 13.63 14.25
CA ILE A 110 24.67 12.33 13.60
C ILE A 110 25.72 12.14 12.49
N GLU A 111 25.94 13.20 11.70
CA GLU A 111 26.94 13.19 10.62
C GLU A 111 28.36 13.06 11.14
N LYS A 112 28.72 13.75 12.25
CA LYS A 112 30.03 13.62 12.91
C LYS A 112 30.34 12.19 13.36
N ARG A 113 29.33 11.35 13.58
CA ARG A 113 29.47 9.91 13.90
C ARG A 113 29.49 9.01 12.66
N ASN A 114 29.63 9.57 11.46
CA ASN A 114 29.56 8.87 10.17
C ASN A 114 28.23 8.11 9.97
N GLN A 115 27.14 8.60 10.55
CA GLN A 115 25.81 8.03 10.39
C GLN A 115 24.97 8.84 9.38
N ILE A 116 24.08 8.15 8.66
CA ILE A 116 23.17 8.80 7.71
C ILE A 116 21.92 9.25 8.47
N PRO A 117 21.64 10.56 8.57
CA PRO A 117 20.44 11.04 9.23
C PRO A 117 19.21 10.64 8.42
N LEU A 118 18.20 10.10 9.11
CA LEU A 118 16.86 9.89 8.58
C LEU A 118 15.99 11.07 9.02
N LEU A 119 15.60 11.89 8.04
CA LEU A 119 14.93 13.17 8.26
C LEU A 119 13.41 13.02 8.22
N ALA A 120 12.93 12.21 7.28
CA ALA A 120 11.51 11.94 7.10
C ALA A 120 11.27 10.57 6.44
N LEU A 121 10.03 10.13 6.51
CA LEU A 121 9.47 9.10 5.65
C LEU A 121 8.49 9.77 4.70
N ASP A 122 8.65 9.54 3.40
CA ASP A 122 7.70 10.01 2.39
C ASP A 122 6.71 8.90 2.08
N PHE A 123 5.45 9.11 2.47
CA PHE A 123 4.33 8.23 2.18
C PHE A 123 3.59 8.78 0.96
N THR A 124 3.76 8.15 -0.20
CA THR A 124 3.06 8.55 -1.42
C THR A 124 1.74 7.82 -1.54
N PHE A 125 0.62 8.54 -1.41
CA PHE A 125 -0.74 8.01 -1.50
C PHE A 125 -1.25 8.07 -2.93
N ARG A 126 -1.82 6.95 -3.41
CA ARG A 126 -2.31 6.81 -4.80
C ARG A 126 -3.64 6.04 -4.85
N PRO A 127 -4.69 6.57 -5.51
CA PRO A 127 -5.93 5.85 -5.77
C PRO A 127 -5.72 4.60 -6.65
N GLN A 128 -6.76 3.78 -6.77
CA GLN A 128 -6.81 2.72 -7.78
C GLN A 128 -6.79 3.30 -9.20
N ALA A 129 -6.36 2.51 -10.18
CA ALA A 129 -6.16 3.02 -11.53
C ALA A 129 -7.48 3.45 -12.19
N SER A 130 -8.55 2.69 -11.97
CA SER A 130 -9.90 3.05 -12.44
C SER A 130 -10.41 4.37 -11.84
N LEU A 131 -10.11 4.66 -10.57
CA LEU A 131 -10.43 5.94 -9.93
C LEU A 131 -9.63 7.10 -10.53
N ILE A 132 -8.38 6.87 -10.92
CA ILE A 132 -7.57 7.87 -11.65
C ILE A 132 -8.18 8.17 -13.02
N VAL A 133 -8.63 7.15 -13.75
CA VAL A 133 -9.31 7.33 -15.05
C VAL A 133 -10.60 8.15 -14.88
N LEU A 134 -11.45 7.79 -13.92
CA LEU A 134 -12.69 8.53 -13.63
C LEU A 134 -12.43 9.96 -13.17
N TRP A 135 -11.40 10.19 -12.36
CA TRP A 135 -11.00 11.54 -11.93
C TRP A 135 -10.52 12.39 -13.11
N ALA A 136 -9.77 11.80 -14.03
CA ALA A 136 -9.21 12.50 -15.18
C ALA A 136 -10.26 12.86 -16.23
N LEU A 137 -11.12 11.90 -16.60
CA LEU A 137 -12.04 11.98 -17.72
C LEU A 137 -13.49 12.31 -17.33
N GLY A 138 -13.85 12.13 -16.06
CA GLY A 138 -15.18 12.44 -15.54
C GLY A 138 -15.46 13.94 -15.52
N ASP A 139 -16.73 14.28 -15.25
CA ASP A 139 -17.16 15.66 -15.07
C ASP A 139 -16.55 16.32 -13.82
N GLU A 140 -16.75 17.63 -13.69
CA GLU A 140 -16.21 18.41 -12.57
C GLU A 140 -16.71 17.90 -11.21
N LYS A 141 -17.97 17.45 -11.13
CA LYS A 141 -18.54 16.88 -9.90
C LYS A 141 -17.82 15.59 -9.51
N THR A 142 -17.63 14.67 -10.45
CA THR A 142 -16.93 13.40 -10.25
C THR A 142 -15.50 13.63 -9.78
N ARG A 143 -14.78 14.54 -10.45
CA ARG A 143 -13.42 14.94 -10.07
C ARG A 143 -13.36 15.41 -8.62
N ARG A 144 -14.23 16.36 -8.24
CA ARG A 144 -14.27 16.92 -6.88
C ARG A 144 -14.65 15.89 -5.81
N VAL A 145 -15.54 14.95 -6.13
CA VAL A 145 -15.86 13.85 -5.22
C VAL A 145 -14.62 12.99 -4.96
N ILE A 146 -13.88 12.63 -6.02
CA ILE A 146 -12.68 11.80 -5.91
C ILE A 146 -11.55 12.53 -5.17
N GLU A 147 -11.31 13.81 -5.44
CA GLU A 147 -10.31 14.62 -4.71
C GLU A 147 -10.60 14.70 -3.22
N ARG A 148 -11.85 15.02 -2.85
CA ARG A 148 -12.21 15.11 -1.43
C ARG A 148 -12.15 13.75 -0.73
N ALA A 149 -12.48 12.66 -1.43
CA ALA A 149 -12.34 11.31 -0.90
C ALA A 149 -10.85 10.91 -0.73
N HIS A 150 -9.98 11.35 -1.66
CA HIS A 150 -8.53 11.19 -1.57
C HIS A 150 -7.97 11.87 -0.31
N GLU A 151 -8.28 13.16 -0.12
CA GLU A 151 -7.86 13.96 1.03
C GLU A 151 -8.36 13.36 2.36
N ARG A 152 -9.64 12.97 2.43
CA ARG A 152 -10.20 12.33 3.63
C ARG A 152 -9.57 10.97 3.92
N ALA A 153 -9.32 10.16 2.90
CA ALA A 153 -8.66 8.86 3.08
C ALA A 153 -7.22 9.02 3.59
N ILE A 154 -6.47 10.02 3.11
CA ILE A 154 -5.15 10.37 3.66
C ILE A 154 -5.28 10.75 5.13
N ALA A 155 -6.17 11.68 5.45
CA ALA A 155 -6.37 12.14 6.83
C ALA A 155 -6.78 10.98 7.78
N THR A 156 -7.64 10.07 7.32
CA THR A 156 -8.02 8.85 8.07
C THR A 156 -6.83 7.95 8.35
N VAL A 157 -5.96 7.74 7.35
CA VAL A 157 -4.77 6.91 7.52
C VAL A 157 -3.76 7.57 8.45
N LEU A 158 -3.52 8.88 8.32
CA LEU A 158 -2.62 9.60 9.20
C LEU A 158 -3.10 9.57 10.66
N ARG A 159 -4.41 9.75 10.91
CA ARG A 159 -5.00 9.59 12.25
C ARG A 159 -4.80 8.18 12.79
N TRP A 160 -5.11 7.16 11.99
CA TRP A 160 -4.90 5.76 12.40
C TRP A 160 -3.42 5.46 12.70
N LEU A 161 -2.48 6.00 11.90
CA LEU A 161 -1.05 5.86 12.18
C LEU A 161 -0.68 6.55 13.51
N GLU A 162 -1.21 7.74 13.79
CA GLU A 162 -1.01 8.42 15.07
C GLU A 162 -1.59 7.64 16.24
N ASP A 163 -2.83 7.15 16.15
CA ASP A 163 -3.57 6.49 17.23
C ASP A 163 -3.05 5.08 17.52
N GLU A 164 -2.65 4.32 16.49
CA GLU A 164 -2.35 2.88 16.64
C GLU A 164 -0.86 2.54 16.50
N VAL A 165 -0.13 3.27 15.65
CA VAL A 165 1.18 2.83 15.16
C VAL A 165 2.35 3.67 15.66
N ALA A 166 2.18 4.99 15.73
CA ALA A 166 3.26 5.91 16.00
C ALA A 166 3.82 5.71 17.42
N GLU A 167 5.12 5.45 17.48
CA GLU A 167 5.90 5.40 18.71
C GLU A 167 7.15 6.26 18.54
N THR A 168 7.60 6.85 19.65
CA THR A 168 8.90 7.50 19.76
C THR A 168 9.93 6.54 20.33
N ARG A 169 11.21 6.70 19.98
CA ARG A 169 12.30 5.84 20.47
C ARG A 169 13.53 6.65 20.89
N TRP A 170 14.21 6.17 21.94
CA TRP A 170 15.45 6.78 22.44
C TRP A 170 16.36 5.75 23.11
N SER A 171 17.52 6.20 23.64
CA SER A 171 18.56 5.34 24.22
C SER A 171 18.99 4.21 23.28
N SER A 172 19.31 4.56 22.03
CA SER A 172 19.63 3.63 20.93
C SER A 172 18.51 2.66 20.57
N GLY A 173 17.25 3.04 20.79
CA GLY A 173 16.07 2.22 20.50
C GLY A 173 15.73 1.21 21.60
N ARG A 174 16.41 1.27 22.76
CA ARG A 174 16.09 0.43 23.92
C ARG A 174 14.82 0.89 24.63
N LYS A 175 14.53 2.19 24.59
CA LYS A 175 13.31 2.76 25.17
C LYS A 175 12.37 3.23 24.06
N ARG A 176 11.07 3.04 24.28
CA ARG A 176 9.98 3.40 23.37
C ARG A 176 8.76 3.83 24.16
N ALA A 177 7.97 4.75 23.61
CA ALA A 177 6.69 5.17 24.16
C ALA A 177 5.76 5.58 23.02
N LYS A 178 4.46 5.66 23.30
CA LYS A 178 3.47 6.20 22.36
C LYS A 178 3.91 7.60 21.91
N ALA A 179 3.87 7.82 20.60
CA ALA A 179 4.08 9.15 20.05
C ALA A 179 2.74 9.91 20.15
N PRO A 180 2.71 11.14 20.72
CA PRO A 180 1.45 11.86 20.86
C PRO A 180 0.82 12.25 19.52
N ALA A 181 1.62 12.59 18.50
CA ALA A 181 1.11 12.89 17.17
C ALA A 181 2.20 12.98 16.09
N LEU A 182 1.82 13.01 14.80
CA LEU A 182 2.71 13.14 13.66
C LEU A 182 2.71 14.57 13.11
N VAL A 183 3.84 14.98 12.50
CA VAL A 183 3.98 16.23 11.72
C VAL A 183 4.20 15.84 10.26
N VAL A 184 3.34 16.33 9.38
CA VAL A 184 3.32 15.90 7.96
C VAL A 184 3.23 17.10 7.03
N ALA A 185 4.13 17.18 6.04
CA ALA A 185 3.99 18.09 4.91
C ALA A 185 3.47 17.31 3.69
N ALA A 186 2.25 17.62 3.23
CA ALA A 186 1.61 16.95 2.10
C ALA A 186 1.70 17.80 0.83
N PHE A 187 2.10 17.19 -0.28
CA PHE A 187 2.21 17.84 -1.58
C PHE A 187 1.35 17.09 -2.60
N PRO A 188 0.23 17.69 -3.07
CA PRO A 188 -0.64 17.07 -4.06
C PRO A 188 -0.09 17.19 -5.49
N HIS A 189 -0.33 16.15 -6.27
CA HIS A 189 0.12 15.99 -7.66
C HIS A 189 -0.97 15.39 -8.53
N PHE A 190 -0.93 15.74 -9.81
CA PHE A 190 -2.01 15.41 -10.75
C PHE A 190 -1.60 14.43 -11.84
N ASP A 191 -0.31 14.33 -12.12
CA ASP A 191 0.16 13.66 -13.32
C ASP A 191 1.51 12.98 -13.12
N ASN A 192 1.75 11.91 -13.87
CA ASN A 192 2.97 11.13 -13.78
C ASN A 192 4.12 11.81 -14.55
N ARG A 193 5.29 11.19 -14.58
CA ARG A 193 6.48 11.75 -15.25
C ARG A 193 6.29 11.97 -16.76
N ASP A 194 5.38 11.24 -17.38
CA ASP A 194 5.03 11.32 -18.80
C ASP A 194 3.84 12.26 -19.07
N GLY A 195 3.35 12.97 -18.04
CA GLY A 195 2.23 13.91 -18.15
C GLY A 195 0.84 13.26 -18.08
N PHE A 196 0.75 11.93 -18.08
CA PHE A 196 -0.52 11.19 -18.01
C PHE A 196 -1.14 11.24 -16.60
N PRO A 197 -2.47 11.03 -16.48
CA PRO A 197 -3.17 11.17 -15.21
C PRO A 197 -2.57 10.32 -14.09
N LEU A 198 -2.31 10.95 -12.95
CA LEU A 198 -1.91 10.28 -11.71
C LEU A 198 -2.18 11.20 -10.52
N LEU A 199 -3.39 11.15 -9.97
CA LEU A 199 -3.68 11.79 -8.69
C LEU A 199 -2.86 11.12 -7.59
N HIS A 200 -2.00 11.88 -6.91
CA HIS A 200 -1.20 11.37 -5.80
C HIS A 200 -0.70 12.46 -4.87
N ASP A 201 -0.51 12.12 -3.61
CA ASP A 201 0.04 13.04 -2.61
C ASP A 201 1.33 12.47 -2.03
N ASN A 202 2.39 13.26 -2.02
CA ASN A 202 3.62 12.95 -1.29
C ASN A 202 3.53 13.53 0.12
N CYS A 203 3.34 12.66 1.12
CA CYS A 203 3.23 13.05 2.52
C CYS A 203 4.54 12.80 3.26
N LEU A 204 5.32 13.87 3.50
CA LEU A 204 6.57 13.80 4.24
C LEU A 204 6.29 13.82 5.74
N ILE A 205 6.38 12.66 6.36
CA ILE A 205 6.26 12.46 7.81
C ILE A 205 7.62 12.74 8.46
N LEU A 206 7.68 13.77 9.30
CA LEU A 206 8.88 14.15 10.04
C LEU A 206 9.35 13.01 10.94
N ASN A 207 10.64 12.64 10.88
CA ASN A 207 11.24 11.67 11.80
C ASN A 207 11.65 12.29 13.15
N ARG A 208 10.74 13.10 13.70
CA ARG A 208 10.81 13.73 15.02
C ARG A 208 9.42 13.87 15.57
N VAL A 209 9.27 13.62 16.86
CA VAL A 209 8.03 13.81 17.60
C VAL A 209 8.34 14.36 18.98
N GLN A 210 7.50 15.28 19.45
CA GLN A 210 7.55 15.79 20.80
C GLN A 210 6.94 14.77 21.75
N ARG A 211 7.54 14.55 22.91
CA ARG A 211 6.90 13.80 23.99
C ARG A 211 6.05 14.74 24.86
N PRO A 212 5.14 14.22 25.71
CA PRO A 212 4.30 15.07 26.57
C PRO A 212 5.10 16.05 27.44
N GLU A 213 6.33 15.69 27.84
CA GLU A 213 7.22 16.59 28.60
C GLU A 213 7.92 17.69 27.76
N GLY A 214 7.62 17.81 26.46
CA GLY A 214 8.17 18.83 25.58
C GLY A 214 9.45 18.45 24.83
N SER A 215 10.11 17.37 25.23
CA SER A 215 11.35 16.88 24.62
C SER A 215 11.12 16.22 23.24
N TRP A 216 12.07 16.34 22.32
CA TRP A 216 11.94 15.81 20.96
C TRP A 216 12.82 14.59 20.72
N TYR A 217 12.24 13.54 20.13
CA TYR A 217 12.93 12.29 19.82
C TYR A 217 12.55 11.75 18.44
N ALA A 218 13.31 10.76 17.94
CA ALA A 218 13.03 10.14 16.65
C ALA A 218 11.85 9.15 16.74
N LEU A 219 11.11 9.00 15.64
CA LEU A 219 10.06 7.99 15.53
C LEU A 219 10.65 6.58 15.45
N ASP A 220 9.87 5.59 15.88
CA ASP A 220 10.08 4.20 15.49
C ASP A 220 9.62 3.99 14.04
N THR A 221 10.50 4.37 13.12
CA THR A 221 10.25 4.27 11.68
C THR A 221 10.18 2.83 11.19
N VAL A 222 10.72 1.86 11.93
CA VAL A 222 10.61 0.44 11.59
C VAL A 222 9.17 -0.01 11.81
N ARG A 223 8.57 0.36 12.95
CA ARG A 223 7.16 0.09 13.24
C ARG A 223 6.25 0.74 12.20
N LEU A 224 6.48 2.01 11.83
CA LEU A 224 5.73 2.66 10.76
C LEU A 224 5.83 1.90 9.42
N TYR A 225 7.06 1.51 9.03
CA TYR A 225 7.27 0.77 7.78
C TYR A 225 6.56 -0.60 7.76
N GLN A 226 6.55 -1.31 8.89
CA GLN A 226 5.85 -2.59 9.02
C GLN A 226 4.33 -2.48 8.80
N HIS A 227 3.73 -1.30 9.04
CA HIS A 227 2.29 -1.05 8.92
C HIS A 227 1.85 -0.46 7.58
N VAL A 228 2.78 -0.22 6.64
CA VAL A 228 2.47 0.41 5.34
C VAL A 228 1.38 -0.34 4.57
N VAL A 229 1.37 -1.67 4.61
CA VAL A 229 0.33 -2.46 3.94
C VAL A 229 -1.03 -2.27 4.59
N ALA A 230 -1.11 -2.27 5.93
CA ALA A 230 -2.35 -2.06 6.68
C ALA A 230 -2.90 -0.63 6.50
N ALA A 231 -2.00 0.37 6.46
CA ALA A 231 -2.31 1.74 6.10
C ALA A 231 -2.83 1.84 4.66
N GLY A 232 -2.17 1.17 3.72
CA GLY A 232 -2.56 1.17 2.31
C GLY A 232 -3.93 0.54 2.06
N THR A 233 -4.28 -0.51 2.79
CA THR A 233 -5.62 -1.12 2.72
C THR A 233 -6.69 -0.25 3.36
N LEU A 234 -6.37 0.49 4.43
CA LEU A 234 -7.31 1.45 5.02
C LEU A 234 -7.59 2.62 4.07
N TYR A 235 -6.54 3.16 3.46
CA TYR A 235 -6.64 4.20 2.44
C TYR A 235 -7.57 3.75 1.31
N THR A 236 -7.30 2.58 0.74
CA THR A 236 -8.08 2.06 -0.39
C THR A 236 -9.53 1.80 0.02
N LEU A 237 -9.76 1.13 1.15
CA LEU A 237 -11.13 0.87 1.63
C LEU A 237 -11.92 2.18 1.83
N THR A 238 -11.34 3.14 2.55
CA THR A 238 -11.99 4.43 2.83
C THR A 238 -12.32 5.18 1.54
N MET A 239 -11.34 5.32 0.64
CA MET A 239 -11.51 6.06 -0.60
C MET A 239 -12.53 5.39 -1.52
N THR A 240 -12.42 4.08 -1.72
CA THR A 240 -13.31 3.34 -2.62
C THR A 240 -14.75 3.38 -2.14
N THR A 241 -15.00 3.10 -0.85
CA THR A 241 -16.35 3.14 -0.28
C THR A 241 -16.96 4.52 -0.45
N GLU A 242 -16.23 5.58 -0.10
CA GLU A 242 -16.78 6.93 -0.17
C GLU A 242 -17.13 7.36 -1.61
N VAL A 243 -16.25 7.07 -2.57
CA VAL A 243 -16.51 7.39 -3.99
C VAL A 243 -17.69 6.56 -4.52
N CYS A 244 -17.75 5.28 -4.19
CA CYS A 244 -18.80 4.38 -4.65
C CYS A 244 -20.17 4.80 -4.13
N GLU A 245 -20.28 5.15 -2.86
CA GLU A 245 -21.54 5.66 -2.27
C GLU A 245 -21.97 6.98 -2.91
N LYS A 246 -21.07 7.94 -3.05
CA LYS A 246 -21.42 9.28 -3.58
C LYS A 246 -21.78 9.29 -5.06
N LEU A 247 -21.22 8.37 -5.85
CA LEU A 247 -21.40 8.35 -7.30
C LEU A 247 -22.30 7.22 -7.81
N GLY A 248 -22.76 6.32 -6.94
CA GLY A 248 -23.59 5.17 -7.30
C GLY A 248 -22.79 4.08 -8.03
N LEU A 249 -21.54 3.86 -7.64
CA LEU A 249 -20.61 2.93 -8.30
C LEU A 249 -20.44 1.65 -7.47
N ALA A 250 -19.85 0.63 -8.08
CA ALA A 250 -19.39 -0.57 -7.39
C ALA A 250 -18.03 -1.02 -7.96
N THR A 251 -17.38 -1.96 -7.29
CA THR A 251 -16.09 -2.50 -7.72
C THR A 251 -16.16 -3.92 -8.26
N VAL A 252 -15.17 -4.30 -9.07
CA VAL A 252 -14.91 -5.65 -9.57
C VAL A 252 -13.45 -6.01 -9.33
N PRO A 253 -13.10 -7.30 -9.16
CA PRO A 253 -11.72 -7.70 -8.98
C PRO A 253 -11.01 -7.72 -10.34
N ARG A 254 -9.83 -7.08 -10.42
CA ARG A 254 -8.94 -7.15 -11.57
C ARG A 254 -7.65 -7.87 -11.21
N GLU A 255 -7.32 -8.93 -11.93
CA GLU A 255 -6.01 -9.58 -11.79
C GLU A 255 -4.96 -8.76 -12.55
N VAL A 256 -4.04 -8.16 -11.80
CA VAL A 256 -2.97 -7.30 -12.35
C VAL A 256 -1.70 -8.09 -12.61
N THR A 257 -1.42 -9.07 -11.75
CA THR A 257 -0.24 -9.93 -11.86
C THR A 257 -0.69 -11.34 -11.51
N PRO A 258 -0.52 -12.31 -12.44
CA PRO A 258 -0.94 -13.67 -12.22
C PRO A 258 -0.46 -14.25 -10.88
N GLY A 259 -1.40 -14.79 -10.10
CA GLY A 259 -1.12 -15.38 -8.79
C GLY A 259 -0.88 -14.38 -7.64
N LEU A 260 -1.04 -13.08 -7.87
CA LEU A 260 -1.14 -12.10 -6.79
C LEU A 260 -2.61 -11.79 -6.46
N ARG A 261 -2.80 -11.09 -5.35
CA ARG A 261 -4.13 -10.59 -4.95
C ARG A 261 -4.68 -9.69 -6.07
N PRO A 262 -5.96 -9.86 -6.46
CA PRO A 262 -6.57 -8.92 -7.38
C PRO A 262 -6.62 -7.53 -6.73
N VAL A 263 -6.61 -6.51 -7.58
CA VAL A 263 -6.91 -5.14 -7.18
C VAL A 263 -8.38 -4.91 -7.49
N MET A 264 -9.12 -4.39 -6.52
CA MET A 264 -10.49 -3.98 -6.75
C MET A 264 -10.48 -2.72 -7.62
N GLU A 265 -11.21 -2.69 -8.71
CA GLU A 265 -11.32 -1.55 -9.63
C GLU A 265 -12.79 -1.19 -9.83
N ILE A 266 -13.11 0.04 -10.21
CA ILE A 266 -14.49 0.45 -10.47
C ILE A 266 -15.05 -0.32 -11.67
N ALA A 267 -16.23 -0.91 -11.48
CA ALA A 267 -16.95 -1.62 -12.53
C ALA A 267 -17.32 -0.67 -13.67
N GLY A 268 -17.15 -1.11 -14.93
CA GLY A 268 -17.46 -0.31 -16.12
C GLY A 268 -16.31 0.59 -16.61
N VAL A 269 -15.17 0.62 -15.92
CA VAL A 269 -13.94 1.20 -16.47
C VAL A 269 -13.17 0.13 -17.24
N ASP A 270 -13.10 0.28 -18.56
CA ASP A 270 -12.40 -0.67 -19.44
C ASP A 270 -10.90 -0.72 -19.16
N HIS A 271 -10.31 -1.93 -19.29
CA HIS A 271 -8.88 -2.14 -19.03
C HIS A 271 -8.00 -1.29 -19.96
N GLU A 272 -8.42 -1.06 -21.20
CA GLU A 272 -7.66 -0.23 -22.14
C GLU A 272 -7.54 1.24 -21.68
N LEU A 273 -8.55 1.77 -20.98
CA LEU A 273 -8.48 3.12 -20.38
C LEU A 273 -7.49 3.15 -19.21
N ILE A 274 -7.46 2.09 -18.40
CA ILE A 274 -6.48 1.93 -17.32
C ILE A 274 -5.06 1.90 -17.92
N ASP A 275 -4.85 1.12 -18.98
CA ASP A 275 -3.55 0.96 -19.62
C ASP A 275 -3.10 2.23 -20.34
N TRP A 276 -4.03 2.99 -20.95
CA TRP A 276 -3.77 4.31 -21.52
C TRP A 276 -3.20 5.30 -20.51
N SER A 277 -3.67 5.28 -19.27
CA SER A 277 -3.12 6.14 -18.20
C SER A 277 -1.78 5.63 -17.62
N SER A 278 -1.36 4.40 -17.97
CA SER A 278 -0.28 3.65 -17.33
C SER A 278 0.95 3.40 -18.23
N THR A 279 1.21 4.25 -19.23
CA THR A 279 2.26 4.08 -20.25
C THR A 279 3.67 3.82 -19.70
N ARG A 280 4.01 4.42 -18.55
CA ARG A 280 5.30 4.20 -17.85
C ARG A 280 5.49 2.76 -17.40
N ARG A 281 4.42 2.12 -16.93
CA ARG A 281 4.48 0.77 -16.37
C ARG A 281 4.92 -0.22 -17.44
N GLN A 282 4.35 -0.10 -18.64
CA GLN A 282 4.72 -0.95 -19.77
C GLN A 282 6.22 -0.83 -20.08
N ARG A 283 6.75 0.40 -20.17
CA ARG A 283 8.19 0.62 -20.40
C ARG A 283 9.08 -0.03 -19.33
N ILE A 284 8.66 0.03 -18.06
CA ILE A 284 9.38 -0.61 -16.95
C ILE A 284 9.34 -2.12 -17.08
N GLU A 285 8.19 -2.70 -17.43
CA GLU A 285 8.04 -4.14 -17.61
C GLU A 285 8.89 -4.64 -18.79
N ASP A 286 8.87 -3.93 -19.93
CA ASP A 286 9.70 -4.21 -21.10
C ASP A 286 11.20 -4.15 -20.75
N ALA A 287 11.63 -3.11 -20.02
CA ALA A 287 13.03 -2.98 -19.60
C ALA A 287 13.44 -4.04 -18.55
N LEU A 288 12.53 -4.41 -17.63
CA LEU A 288 12.77 -5.44 -16.64
C LEU A 288 12.96 -6.82 -17.28
N GLU A 289 12.24 -7.13 -18.36
CA GLU A 289 12.43 -8.35 -19.14
C GLU A 289 13.86 -8.42 -19.67
N GLY A 290 14.34 -7.37 -20.33
CA GLY A 290 15.72 -7.29 -20.84
C GLY A 290 16.79 -7.39 -19.74
N ILE A 291 16.61 -6.69 -18.61
CA ILE A 291 17.54 -6.75 -17.47
C ILE A 291 17.55 -8.14 -16.83
N THR A 292 16.40 -8.81 -16.76
CA THR A 292 16.28 -10.17 -16.22
C THR A 292 16.94 -11.19 -17.14
N ASP A 293 16.79 -11.07 -18.45
CA ASP A 293 17.47 -11.91 -19.43
C ASP A 293 19.00 -11.79 -19.31
N GLN A 294 19.51 -10.57 -19.16
CA GLN A 294 20.94 -10.35 -18.96
C GLN A 294 21.43 -10.99 -17.66
N TYR A 295 20.67 -10.84 -16.56
CA TYR A 295 20.96 -11.52 -15.30
C TYR A 295 21.05 -13.04 -15.46
N VAL A 296 20.13 -13.66 -16.22
CA VAL A 296 20.15 -15.11 -16.47
C VAL A 296 21.39 -15.51 -17.27
N LYS A 297 21.77 -14.75 -18.30
CA LYS A 297 22.99 -15.00 -19.08
C LYS A 297 24.25 -14.92 -18.21
N ASP A 298 24.34 -13.90 -17.37
CA ASP A 298 25.53 -13.64 -16.54
C ASP A 298 25.66 -14.62 -15.36
N HIS A 299 24.53 -15.12 -14.84
CA HIS A 299 24.52 -15.92 -13.61
C HIS A 299 24.02 -17.36 -13.77
N GLY A 300 23.57 -17.75 -14.96
CA GLY A 300 23.04 -19.10 -15.25
C GLY A 300 21.76 -19.48 -14.50
N ARG A 301 21.07 -18.52 -13.87
CA ARG A 301 19.86 -18.75 -13.06
C ARG A 301 18.94 -17.54 -13.01
N LEU A 302 17.65 -17.78 -12.76
CA LEU A 302 16.69 -16.70 -12.51
C LEU A 302 17.00 -15.94 -11.21
N PRO A 303 16.68 -14.63 -11.14
CA PRO A 303 16.80 -13.87 -9.91
C PRO A 303 15.76 -14.37 -8.88
N GLY A 304 16.22 -14.54 -7.63
CA GLY A 304 15.34 -14.70 -6.48
C GLY A 304 14.53 -13.43 -6.18
N GLU A 305 13.57 -13.49 -5.26
CA GLU A 305 12.61 -12.40 -4.97
C GLU A 305 13.29 -11.03 -4.72
N ARG A 306 14.31 -11.00 -3.86
CA ARG A 306 15.09 -9.77 -3.60
C ARG A 306 15.82 -9.26 -4.85
N GLY A 307 16.37 -10.17 -5.65
CA GLY A 307 17.04 -9.84 -6.90
C GLY A 307 16.06 -9.20 -7.89
N ARG A 308 14.87 -9.79 -8.07
CA ARG A 308 13.81 -9.23 -8.93
C ARG A 308 13.41 -7.83 -8.51
N HIS A 309 13.24 -7.59 -7.21
CA HIS A 309 12.95 -6.25 -6.70
C HIS A 309 14.08 -5.26 -7.05
N GLY A 310 15.33 -5.68 -6.90
CA GLY A 310 16.50 -4.88 -7.30
C GLY A 310 16.49 -4.54 -8.79
N LEU A 311 16.29 -5.55 -9.66
CA LEU A 311 16.22 -5.35 -11.11
C LEU A 311 15.03 -4.48 -11.53
N GLY A 312 13.87 -4.65 -10.89
CA GLY A 312 12.69 -3.82 -11.12
C GLY A 312 12.93 -2.35 -10.74
N TRP A 313 13.67 -2.09 -9.66
CA TRP A 313 14.09 -0.73 -9.33
C TRP A 313 15.03 -0.15 -10.39
N TRP A 314 15.97 -0.96 -10.89
CA TRP A 314 16.90 -0.53 -11.95
C TRP A 314 16.14 -0.19 -13.24
N ALA A 315 15.25 -1.07 -13.70
CA ALA A 315 14.37 -0.81 -14.85
C ALA A 315 13.57 0.49 -14.69
N ALA A 316 13.04 0.74 -13.49
CA ALA A 316 12.29 1.95 -13.19
C ALA A 316 13.13 3.23 -13.19
N GLN A 317 14.42 3.17 -12.84
CA GLN A 317 15.31 4.33 -12.94
C GLN A 317 15.79 4.56 -14.38
N ASP A 318 16.14 3.50 -15.09
CA ASP A 318 16.68 3.57 -16.45
C ASP A 318 15.64 4.12 -17.45
N THR A 319 14.39 3.68 -17.32
CA THR A 319 13.25 4.17 -18.13
C THR A 319 12.69 5.52 -17.66
N ARG A 320 13.39 6.24 -16.78
CA ARG A 320 12.91 7.51 -16.23
C ARG A 320 13.16 8.66 -17.22
N PRO A 321 12.11 9.31 -17.77
CA PRO A 321 12.30 10.44 -18.65
C PRO A 321 12.84 11.65 -17.87
N LYS A 322 13.39 12.61 -18.62
CA LYS A 322 13.77 13.92 -18.07
C LYS A 322 12.56 14.56 -17.35
N LYS A 323 12.86 15.39 -16.35
CA LYS A 323 11.80 16.10 -15.61
C LYS A 323 11.00 16.99 -16.57
N LYS A 324 9.68 16.81 -16.58
CA LYS A 324 8.73 17.65 -17.33
C LYS A 324 8.65 19.07 -16.78
N THR A 325 8.10 19.96 -17.60
CA THR A 325 7.52 21.23 -17.16
C THR A 325 6.11 20.96 -16.63
N PRO A 326 5.80 21.28 -15.37
CA PRO A 326 4.46 21.10 -14.83
C PRO A 326 3.44 21.97 -15.59
N ARG A 327 2.18 21.52 -15.58
CA ARG A 327 1.05 22.25 -16.19
C ARG A 327 -0.11 22.36 -15.20
N PRO A 328 -0.93 23.41 -15.30
CA PRO A 328 -2.17 23.51 -14.53
C PRO A 328 -3.10 22.32 -14.81
N LEU A 329 -3.86 21.90 -13.80
CA LEU A 329 -4.77 20.75 -13.89
C LEU A 329 -5.80 20.89 -15.03
N GLU A 330 -6.29 22.11 -15.28
CA GLU A 330 -7.25 22.36 -16.36
C GLU A 330 -6.67 22.02 -17.74
N GLN A 331 -5.44 22.45 -18.01
CA GLN A 331 -4.75 22.15 -19.27
C GLN A 331 -4.46 20.65 -19.40
N LEU A 332 -4.06 20.01 -18.30
CA LEU A 332 -3.84 18.56 -18.27
C LEU A 332 -5.12 17.81 -18.61
N ARG A 333 -6.25 18.17 -18.00
CA ARG A 333 -7.55 17.52 -18.26
C ARG A 333 -8.03 17.73 -19.70
N ALA A 334 -7.88 18.94 -20.24
CA ALA A 334 -8.21 19.21 -21.64
C ALA A 334 -7.40 18.30 -22.58
N TRP A 335 -6.09 18.18 -22.34
CA TRP A 335 -5.21 17.30 -23.11
C TRP A 335 -5.56 15.81 -22.94
N TRP A 336 -5.80 15.35 -21.71
CA TRP A 336 -6.19 13.97 -21.42
C TRP A 336 -7.48 13.58 -22.11
N ARG A 337 -8.50 14.45 -22.04
CA ARG A 337 -9.78 14.23 -22.69
C ARG A 337 -9.63 14.15 -24.21
N ALA A 338 -8.90 15.09 -24.82
CA ALA A 338 -8.62 15.06 -26.26
C ALA A 338 -7.87 13.78 -26.67
N SER A 339 -6.84 13.38 -25.91
CA SER A 339 -6.08 12.15 -26.15
C SER A 339 -6.95 10.90 -26.03
N ALA A 340 -7.83 10.82 -25.03
CA ALA A 340 -8.73 9.70 -24.84
C ALA A 340 -9.78 9.63 -25.96
N ILE A 341 -10.36 10.77 -26.37
CA ILE A 341 -11.32 10.84 -27.48
C ILE A 341 -10.67 10.38 -28.79
N LEU A 342 -9.44 10.81 -29.06
CA LEU A 342 -8.70 10.40 -30.26
C LEU A 342 -8.46 8.89 -30.30
N ARG A 343 -8.18 8.27 -29.14
CA ARG A 343 -7.86 6.85 -29.05
C ARG A 343 -9.08 5.93 -29.00
N PHE A 344 -10.13 6.36 -28.30
CA PHE A 344 -11.26 5.50 -27.92
C PHE A 344 -12.62 5.97 -28.47
N GLY A 345 -12.66 7.15 -29.08
CA GLY A 345 -13.89 7.78 -29.55
C GLY A 345 -14.64 8.56 -28.47
N GLN A 346 -15.38 9.57 -28.91
CA GLN A 346 -16.08 10.50 -28.02
C GLN A 346 -17.16 9.81 -27.17
N GLN A 347 -17.93 8.89 -27.74
CA GLN A 347 -18.98 8.16 -27.03
C GLN A 347 -18.42 7.34 -25.85
N MET A 348 -17.24 6.73 -26.01
CA MET A 348 -16.61 5.99 -24.91
C MET A 348 -16.25 6.95 -23.76
N VAL A 349 -15.64 8.10 -24.06
CA VAL A 349 -15.23 9.05 -23.02
C VAL A 349 -16.44 9.71 -22.34
N ASP A 350 -17.42 10.17 -23.12
CA ASP A 350 -18.59 10.90 -22.59
C ASP A 350 -19.54 10.01 -21.81
N GLY A 351 -19.68 8.74 -22.22
CA GLY A 351 -20.52 7.76 -21.52
C GLY A 351 -19.86 7.07 -20.32
N LEU A 352 -18.62 7.43 -19.95
CA LEU A 352 -17.83 6.67 -18.96
C LEU A 352 -18.54 6.54 -17.61
N LEU A 353 -19.00 7.65 -17.03
CA LEU A 353 -19.65 7.63 -15.71
C LEU A 353 -20.96 6.84 -15.74
N GLU A 354 -21.77 7.00 -16.78
CA GLU A 354 -23.05 6.30 -16.92
C GLU A 354 -22.86 4.80 -17.09
N ARG A 355 -21.84 4.35 -17.84
CA ARG A 355 -21.48 2.91 -17.89
C ARG A 355 -21.05 2.38 -16.53
N CYS A 356 -20.26 3.15 -15.79
CA CYS A 356 -19.84 2.76 -14.44
C CYS A 356 -21.03 2.69 -13.46
N ARG A 357 -22.00 3.61 -13.56
CA ARG A 357 -23.24 3.59 -12.77
C ARG A 357 -24.14 2.41 -13.14
N ALA A 358 -24.31 2.12 -14.43
CA ALA A 358 -25.11 0.99 -14.88
C ALA A 358 -24.53 -0.34 -14.36
N ALA A 359 -23.21 -0.53 -14.49
CA ALA A 359 -22.51 -1.68 -13.94
C ALA A 359 -22.60 -1.72 -12.40
N GLY A 360 -22.43 -0.55 -11.76
CA GLY A 360 -22.56 -0.38 -10.30
C GLY A 360 -23.92 -0.79 -9.77
N LYS A 361 -25.00 -0.34 -10.43
CA LYS A 361 -26.39 -0.69 -10.10
C LYS A 361 -26.60 -2.21 -10.16
N ALA A 362 -26.20 -2.86 -11.25
CA ALA A 362 -26.36 -4.30 -11.44
C ALA A 362 -25.62 -5.13 -10.37
N ILE A 363 -24.45 -4.65 -9.91
CA ILE A 363 -23.70 -5.30 -8.82
C ILE A 363 -24.38 -5.04 -7.48
N ARG A 364 -24.78 -3.79 -7.21
CA ARG A 364 -25.43 -3.41 -5.94
C ARG A 364 -26.76 -4.14 -5.74
N GLU A 365 -27.52 -4.45 -6.79
CA GLU A 365 -28.74 -5.27 -6.69
C GLU A 365 -28.48 -6.68 -6.14
N ARG A 366 -27.25 -7.22 -6.30
CA ARG A 366 -26.89 -8.59 -5.87
C ARG A 366 -26.06 -8.63 -4.60
N VAL A 367 -25.42 -7.52 -4.25
CA VAL A 367 -24.54 -7.41 -3.09
C VAL A 367 -25.29 -6.70 -1.97
N GLY A 368 -25.51 -7.39 -0.86
CA GLY A 368 -26.10 -6.82 0.34
C GLY A 368 -25.12 -5.94 1.14
N PRO A 369 -25.61 -5.13 2.09
CA PRO A 369 -24.78 -4.29 2.95
C PRO A 369 -24.19 -5.04 4.17
N LEU A 370 -24.56 -6.31 4.36
CA LEU A 370 -24.17 -7.10 5.54
C LEU A 370 -22.97 -8.01 5.23
N VAL A 371 -22.14 -8.21 6.25
CA VAL A 371 -20.99 -9.12 6.22
C VAL A 371 -21.17 -10.19 7.29
N ASP A 372 -20.97 -11.45 6.92
CA ASP A 372 -20.92 -12.56 7.88
C ASP A 372 -19.57 -12.52 8.61
N THR A 373 -19.55 -11.88 9.79
CA THR A 373 -18.34 -11.62 10.58
C THR A 373 -17.63 -12.90 11.01
N ALA A 374 -18.38 -13.94 11.38
CA ALA A 374 -17.83 -15.24 11.75
C ALA A 374 -17.13 -15.92 10.55
N LEU A 375 -17.76 -15.91 9.37
CA LEU A 375 -17.15 -16.42 8.15
C LEU A 375 -15.92 -15.61 7.75
N ALA A 376 -16.01 -14.27 7.82
CA ALA A 376 -14.93 -13.36 7.50
C ALA A 376 -13.71 -13.57 8.42
N ALA A 377 -13.93 -13.78 9.72
CA ALA A 377 -12.86 -14.03 10.69
C ALA A 377 -12.08 -15.32 10.37
N VAL A 378 -12.77 -16.41 10.05
CA VAL A 378 -12.13 -17.67 9.63
C VAL A 378 -11.35 -17.46 8.32
N ASP A 379 -11.99 -16.83 7.34
CA ASP A 379 -11.43 -16.59 6.01
C ASP A 379 -10.12 -15.79 6.06
N VAL A 380 -10.15 -14.68 6.80
CA VAL A 380 -9.01 -13.81 7.03
C VAL A 380 -7.86 -14.56 7.71
N ALA A 381 -8.15 -15.34 8.76
CA ALA A 381 -7.13 -16.13 9.46
C ALA A 381 -6.48 -17.17 8.54
N ALA A 382 -7.30 -17.92 7.78
CA ALA A 382 -6.84 -18.95 6.86
C ALA A 382 -5.94 -18.37 5.73
N ILE A 383 -6.35 -17.23 5.16
CA ILE A 383 -5.58 -16.56 4.11
C ILE A 383 -4.23 -16.07 4.64
N VAL A 384 -4.23 -15.39 5.80
CA VAL A 384 -3.00 -14.82 6.37
C VAL A 384 -2.03 -15.93 6.78
N TYR A 385 -2.53 -16.99 7.42
CA TYR A 385 -1.74 -18.15 7.79
C TYR A 385 -1.09 -18.80 6.57
N THR A 386 -1.88 -19.14 5.54
CA THR A 386 -1.34 -19.80 4.34
C THR A 386 -0.28 -18.98 3.63
N VAL A 387 -0.43 -17.65 3.63
CA VAL A 387 0.53 -16.76 2.96
C VAL A 387 1.82 -16.59 3.77
N ARG A 388 1.74 -16.55 5.11
CA ARG A 388 2.87 -16.11 5.96
C ARG A 388 3.42 -17.15 6.94
N ASN A 389 2.71 -18.24 7.21
CA ASN A 389 2.89 -19.15 8.35
C ASN A 389 2.68 -18.44 9.71
N THR A 390 3.55 -17.47 9.99
CA THR A 390 3.51 -16.63 11.18
C THR A 390 3.18 -15.20 10.81
N PHE A 391 2.35 -14.57 11.65
CA PHE A 391 1.80 -13.25 11.37
C PHE A 391 1.57 -12.45 12.65
N ALA A 392 0.98 -11.27 12.52
CA ALA A 392 0.79 -10.29 13.57
C ALA A 392 -0.50 -9.53 13.26
N ARG A 393 -1.10 -8.83 14.24
CA ARG A 393 -2.40 -8.15 14.07
C ARG A 393 -2.47 -7.30 12.80
N ARG A 394 -1.43 -6.53 12.48
CA ARG A 394 -1.35 -5.72 11.24
C ARG A 394 -1.58 -6.49 9.94
N HIS A 395 -1.20 -7.76 9.87
CA HIS A 395 -1.41 -8.60 8.69
C HIS A 395 -2.87 -9.03 8.58
N VAL A 396 -3.48 -9.38 9.71
CA VAL A 396 -4.89 -9.76 9.83
C VAL A 396 -5.78 -8.56 9.51
N LEU A 397 -5.49 -7.40 10.08
CA LEU A 397 -6.20 -6.15 9.82
C LEU A 397 -6.12 -5.74 8.34
N ALA A 398 -4.96 -5.88 7.70
CA ALA A 398 -4.82 -5.61 6.27
C ALA A 398 -5.69 -6.55 5.42
N GLU A 399 -5.81 -7.82 5.82
CA GLU A 399 -6.63 -8.80 5.10
C GLU A 399 -8.12 -8.62 5.38
N ALA A 400 -8.54 -8.28 6.62
CA ALA A 400 -9.91 -7.92 6.95
C ALA A 400 -10.41 -6.75 6.08
N ARG A 401 -9.59 -5.70 5.92
CA ARG A 401 -9.91 -4.56 5.04
C ARG A 401 -10.04 -4.95 3.57
N ARG A 402 -9.25 -5.93 3.10
CA ARG A 402 -9.40 -6.47 1.73
C ARG A 402 -10.66 -7.29 1.59
N HIS A 403 -10.97 -8.14 2.57
CA HIS A 403 -12.19 -8.92 2.61
C HIS A 403 -13.41 -7.99 2.54
N LEU A 404 -13.45 -6.92 3.34
CA LEU A 404 -14.53 -5.92 3.27
C LEU A 404 -14.62 -5.27 1.89
N LEU A 405 -13.50 -4.87 1.30
CA LEU A 405 -13.46 -4.27 -0.04
C LEU A 405 -14.01 -5.23 -1.12
N GLU A 406 -13.71 -6.52 -1.00
CA GLU A 406 -14.15 -7.57 -1.92
C GLU A 406 -15.63 -7.96 -1.70
N THR A 407 -16.07 -8.07 -0.46
CA THR A 407 -17.43 -8.53 -0.11
C THR A 407 -18.45 -7.42 -0.33
N LEU A 408 -18.16 -6.19 0.11
CA LEU A 408 -19.10 -5.07 0.05
C LEU A 408 -19.13 -4.35 -1.30
N ARG A 409 -18.13 -4.61 -2.17
CA ARG A 409 -18.02 -4.03 -3.52
C ARG A 409 -18.20 -2.50 -3.56
N GLY A 410 -17.71 -1.80 -2.54
CA GLY A 410 -17.81 -0.35 -2.41
C GLY A 410 -19.03 0.15 -1.63
N ARG A 411 -19.79 -0.73 -0.96
CA ARG A 411 -20.84 -0.33 -0.03
C ARG A 411 -20.29 0.25 1.27
N GLU A 412 -21.05 1.15 1.88
CA GLU A 412 -20.83 1.62 3.25
C GLU A 412 -20.93 0.45 4.26
N PHE A 413 -20.19 0.57 5.35
CA PHE A 413 -20.16 -0.40 6.44
C PHE A 413 -19.89 0.31 7.77
N THR A 414 -20.21 -0.37 8.87
CA THR A 414 -20.01 0.17 10.21
C THR A 414 -18.53 0.39 10.51
N ARG A 415 -18.17 1.59 10.98
CA ARG A 415 -16.79 1.92 11.35
C ARG A 415 -16.28 0.95 12.43
N GLY A 416 -15.06 0.45 12.26
CA GLY A 416 -14.43 -0.50 13.19
C GLY A 416 -14.72 -1.96 12.87
N LEU A 417 -15.55 -2.27 11.87
CA LEU A 417 -15.83 -3.65 11.44
C LEU A 417 -14.56 -4.40 11.01
N ASP A 418 -13.58 -3.71 10.43
CA ASP A 418 -12.28 -4.28 10.06
C ASP A 418 -11.45 -4.70 11.28
N ASP A 419 -11.40 -3.85 12.31
CA ASP A 419 -10.76 -4.17 13.58
C ASP A 419 -11.50 -5.33 14.29
N TYR A 420 -12.83 -5.29 14.29
CA TYR A 420 -13.67 -6.36 14.84
C TYR A 420 -13.38 -7.73 14.21
N ILE A 421 -13.39 -7.82 12.87
CA ILE A 421 -13.07 -9.06 12.15
C ILE A 421 -11.64 -9.51 12.45
N ALA A 422 -10.69 -8.58 12.51
CA ALA A 422 -9.30 -8.92 12.80
C ALA A 422 -9.12 -9.48 14.22
N ASP A 423 -9.80 -8.90 15.20
CA ASP A 423 -9.73 -9.36 16.60
C ASP A 423 -10.42 -10.72 16.77
N LYS A 424 -11.56 -10.95 16.12
CA LYS A 424 -12.21 -12.28 16.09
C LYS A 424 -11.34 -13.34 15.42
N ALA A 425 -10.68 -13.00 14.31
CA ALA A 425 -9.74 -13.91 13.63
C ALA A 425 -8.56 -14.30 14.54
N LEU A 426 -8.04 -13.35 15.32
CA LEU A 426 -6.97 -13.61 16.29
C LEU A 426 -7.46 -14.44 17.48
N ALA A 427 -8.61 -14.08 18.05
CA ALA A 427 -9.13 -14.70 19.28
C ALA A 427 -9.63 -16.13 19.05
N HIS A 428 -10.24 -16.43 17.90
CA HIS A 428 -10.94 -17.70 17.68
C HIS A 428 -10.25 -18.64 16.68
N HIS A 429 -9.37 -18.11 15.82
CA HIS A 429 -8.80 -18.86 14.70
C HIS A 429 -7.27 -18.74 14.60
N SER A 430 -6.62 -18.21 15.64
CA SER A 430 -5.17 -18.08 15.71
C SER A 430 -4.63 -18.57 17.05
N ARG A 431 -3.35 -18.93 17.08
CA ARG A 431 -2.58 -19.27 18.29
C ARG A 431 -1.48 -18.25 18.48
N GLN A 432 -1.41 -17.65 19.67
CA GLN A 432 -0.34 -16.75 20.04
C GLN A 432 0.96 -17.54 20.30
N LEU A 433 2.05 -17.13 19.65
CA LEU A 433 3.39 -17.70 19.84
C LEU A 433 4.26 -16.88 20.78
N THR A 434 4.03 -15.57 20.86
CA THR A 434 4.78 -14.69 21.77
C THR A 434 4.32 -14.95 23.21
N VAL A 435 5.21 -15.49 24.05
CA VAL A 435 4.96 -15.66 25.49
C VAL A 435 5.43 -14.41 26.24
N PRO A 436 4.53 -13.64 26.88
CA PRO A 436 4.93 -12.54 27.75
C PRO A 436 5.76 -13.08 28.92
N GLN A 437 6.92 -12.48 29.19
CA GLN A 437 7.73 -12.86 30.34
C GLN A 437 7.39 -11.96 31.55
N PRO A 438 7.23 -12.53 32.76
CA PRO A 438 7.07 -11.74 33.99
C PRO A 438 8.21 -10.72 34.15
N GLY A 439 7.86 -9.48 34.52
CA GLY A 439 8.83 -8.38 34.69
C GLY A 439 9.34 -7.73 33.40
N ARG A 440 8.93 -8.20 32.21
CA ARG A 440 9.20 -7.54 30.92
C ARG A 440 7.99 -6.72 30.47
N ARG A 441 8.24 -5.70 29.63
CA ARG A 441 7.17 -4.93 28.98
C ARG A 441 6.27 -5.88 28.18
N ILE A 442 4.96 -5.77 28.38
CA ILE A 442 3.96 -6.49 27.59
C ILE A 442 4.10 -6.03 26.12
N PRO A 443 4.30 -6.95 25.16
CA PRO A 443 4.39 -6.59 23.75
C PRO A 443 3.08 -5.93 23.29
N SER A 444 3.16 -4.89 22.46
CA SER A 444 1.97 -4.35 21.82
C SER A 444 1.33 -5.39 20.87
N PRO A 445 0.03 -5.31 20.53
CA PRO A 445 -0.64 -6.30 19.69
C PRO A 445 0.04 -6.60 18.34
N ASP A 446 0.77 -5.63 17.77
CA ASP A 446 1.56 -5.78 16.54
C ASP A 446 2.95 -6.42 16.75
N GLN A 447 3.44 -6.49 17.98
CA GLN A 447 4.66 -7.20 18.39
C GLN A 447 4.36 -8.65 18.79
N ILE A 448 3.09 -8.98 19.04
CA ILE A 448 2.65 -10.35 19.25
C ILE A 448 2.66 -11.09 17.90
N THR A 449 3.35 -12.23 17.90
CA THR A 449 3.40 -13.15 16.77
C THR A 449 2.36 -14.25 16.98
N TYR A 450 1.62 -14.53 15.92
CA TYR A 450 0.57 -15.54 15.87
C TYR A 450 0.86 -16.56 14.78
N THR A 451 0.27 -17.74 14.92
CA THR A 451 0.10 -18.78 13.90
C THR A 451 -1.37 -19.21 13.88
N ALA A 452 -1.74 -20.19 13.08
CA ALA A 452 -3.08 -20.78 13.10
C ALA A 452 -3.02 -22.28 12.77
N ASP A 453 -4.10 -23.00 13.07
CA ASP A 453 -4.22 -24.45 12.82
C ASP A 453 -5.00 -24.75 11.55
N PHE A 454 -4.54 -24.19 10.44
CA PHE A 454 -5.04 -24.57 9.14
C PHE A 454 -4.04 -25.53 8.49
N ALA A 455 -4.52 -26.42 7.63
CA ALA A 455 -3.61 -27.24 6.85
C ALA A 455 -2.95 -26.42 5.75
N TRP A 456 -1.68 -26.70 5.48
CA TRP A 456 -0.99 -26.05 4.38
C TRP A 456 -1.47 -26.62 3.05
N PRO A 457 -2.05 -25.79 2.16
CA PRO A 457 -2.50 -26.26 0.87
C PRO A 457 -1.32 -26.73 0.02
N HIS A 458 -1.43 -27.91 -0.61
CA HIS A 458 -0.39 -28.44 -1.48
C HIS A 458 -0.18 -27.55 -2.70
N ARG A 459 1.02 -27.66 -3.27
CA ARG A 459 1.36 -27.02 -4.53
C ARG A 459 0.69 -27.79 -5.66
N TRP A 460 -0.02 -27.09 -6.52
CA TRP A 460 -0.44 -27.60 -7.83
C TRP A 460 0.19 -26.76 -8.95
N TRP A 461 0.16 -27.28 -10.17
CA TRP A 461 0.65 -26.60 -11.36
C TRP A 461 -0.50 -26.11 -12.23
N ILE A 462 -0.37 -24.89 -12.72
CA ILE A 462 -1.36 -24.21 -13.56
C ILE A 462 -0.81 -24.18 -14.98
N GLY A 463 -1.41 -24.97 -15.88
CA GLY A 463 -1.10 -24.93 -17.31
C GLY A 463 -1.67 -23.68 -17.97
N GLY A 464 -0.87 -22.98 -18.76
CA GLY A 464 -1.33 -21.84 -19.56
C GLY A 464 -2.14 -22.29 -20.78
N THR A 465 -3.21 -21.57 -21.11
CA THR A 465 -3.93 -21.69 -22.39
C THR A 465 -3.18 -21.02 -23.54
N ASP A 466 -2.20 -20.18 -23.23
CA ASP A 466 -1.37 -19.37 -24.12
C ASP A 466 -0.04 -20.06 -24.52
N GLY A 467 0.11 -21.35 -24.21
CA GLY A 467 1.30 -22.12 -24.58
C GLY A 467 2.53 -21.90 -23.69
N LYS A 468 2.43 -21.09 -22.63
CA LYS A 468 3.50 -20.95 -21.63
C LYS A 468 3.67 -22.24 -20.80
N PRO A 469 4.90 -22.52 -20.31
CA PRO A 469 5.12 -23.61 -19.36
C PRO A 469 4.20 -23.48 -18.14
N PRO A 470 3.72 -24.62 -17.59
CA PRO A 470 2.91 -24.59 -16.39
C PRO A 470 3.69 -23.91 -15.25
N ARG A 471 3.03 -23.02 -14.52
CA ARG A 471 3.62 -22.36 -13.35
C ARG A 471 3.13 -23.00 -12.07
N GLU A 472 3.98 -22.99 -11.04
CA GLU A 472 3.54 -23.34 -9.69
C GLU A 472 2.46 -22.35 -9.22
N SER A 473 1.42 -22.87 -8.56
CA SER A 473 0.47 -22.07 -7.81
C SER A 473 1.17 -21.18 -6.78
N SER A 474 0.82 -19.90 -6.76
CA SER A 474 1.31 -18.94 -5.77
C SER A 474 0.76 -19.25 -4.37
N ARG A 475 1.42 -18.73 -3.33
CA ARG A 475 0.91 -18.82 -1.96
C ARG A 475 -0.51 -18.26 -1.81
N TYR A 476 -0.83 -17.19 -2.53
CA TYR A 476 -2.14 -16.56 -2.44
C TYR A 476 -3.22 -17.39 -3.14
N GLU A 477 -2.95 -17.95 -4.32
CA GLU A 477 -3.91 -18.85 -4.98
C GLU A 477 -4.22 -20.07 -4.12
N ARG A 478 -3.18 -20.65 -3.51
CA ARG A 478 -3.33 -21.74 -2.55
C ARG A 478 -4.18 -21.32 -1.34
N ALA A 479 -3.92 -20.13 -0.80
CA ALA A 479 -4.70 -19.56 0.29
C ALA A 479 -6.17 -19.38 -0.09
N ARG A 480 -6.45 -18.85 -1.29
CA ARG A 480 -7.82 -18.61 -1.78
C ARG A 480 -8.60 -19.91 -1.99
N VAL A 481 -8.00 -20.94 -2.59
CA VAL A 481 -8.68 -22.22 -2.81
C VAL A 481 -9.07 -22.85 -1.48
N ALA A 482 -8.15 -22.87 -0.53
CA ALA A 482 -8.41 -23.34 0.82
C ALA A 482 -9.52 -22.54 1.52
N SER A 483 -9.45 -21.21 1.45
CA SER A 483 -10.44 -20.29 2.01
C SER A 483 -11.84 -20.55 1.43
N LEU A 484 -11.97 -20.70 0.11
CA LEU A 484 -13.24 -21.00 -0.54
C LEU A 484 -13.85 -22.32 -0.07
N ALA A 485 -13.01 -23.34 0.15
CA ALA A 485 -13.47 -24.62 0.68
C ALA A 485 -13.96 -24.52 2.12
N VAL A 486 -13.23 -23.80 2.97
CA VAL A 486 -13.65 -23.48 4.35
C VAL A 486 -15.01 -22.79 4.34
N GLN A 487 -15.13 -21.75 3.52
CA GLN A 487 -16.37 -20.99 3.46
C GLN A 487 -17.54 -21.85 2.96
N LYS A 488 -17.30 -22.69 1.95
CA LYS A 488 -18.31 -23.63 1.45
C LYS A 488 -18.77 -24.58 2.53
N ALA A 489 -17.84 -25.22 3.25
CA ALA A 489 -18.17 -26.16 4.32
C ALA A 489 -18.98 -25.51 5.45
N ILE A 490 -18.64 -24.28 5.84
CA ILE A 490 -19.42 -23.52 6.83
C ILE A 490 -20.82 -23.20 6.31
N ARG A 491 -20.95 -22.81 5.05
CA ARG A 491 -22.25 -22.54 4.43
C ARG A 491 -23.10 -23.81 4.39
N ASP A 492 -22.55 -24.92 3.91
CA ASP A 492 -23.22 -26.23 3.86
C ASP A 492 -23.66 -26.68 5.26
N ALA A 493 -22.81 -26.52 6.28
CA ALA A 493 -23.11 -26.91 7.66
C ALA A 493 -24.14 -25.98 8.36
N ARG A 494 -24.41 -24.79 7.81
CA ARG A 494 -25.46 -23.89 8.29
C ARG A 494 -26.80 -24.12 7.59
N THR A 495 -26.80 -24.75 6.42
CA THR A 495 -28.00 -25.10 5.65
C THR A 495 -28.43 -26.55 5.86
N ALA A 496 -27.56 -27.40 6.42
CA ALA A 496 -27.89 -28.77 6.78
C ALA A 496 -29.04 -28.79 7.81
N PRO A 497 -30.12 -29.58 7.58
CA PRO A 497 -31.16 -29.75 8.58
C PRO A 497 -30.55 -30.36 9.85
N ALA A 498 -30.96 -29.85 11.01
CA ALA A 498 -30.55 -30.43 12.29
C ALA A 498 -30.93 -31.91 12.29
N VAL A 499 -29.92 -32.79 12.24
CA VAL A 499 -30.12 -34.21 12.48
C VAL A 499 -30.69 -34.30 13.89
N ARG A 500 -31.96 -34.72 14.00
CA ARG A 500 -32.54 -35.12 15.28
C ARG A 500 -31.80 -36.37 15.72
N ASP A 501 -30.69 -36.20 16.42
CA ASP A 501 -30.17 -37.28 17.23
C ASP A 501 -31.19 -37.54 18.33
N GLY A 502 -31.87 -38.68 18.21
CA GLY A 502 -32.73 -39.21 19.25
C GLY A 502 -31.88 -39.54 20.46
N SER A 503 -31.86 -38.64 21.44
CA SER A 503 -31.51 -38.94 22.83
C SER A 503 -32.32 -38.00 23.72
N PRO A 504 -32.92 -38.51 24.81
CA PRO A 504 -33.98 -37.81 25.52
C PRO A 504 -33.45 -36.57 26.24
N THR A 505 -34.28 -35.54 26.17
CA THR A 505 -34.20 -34.24 26.83
C THR A 505 -33.83 -34.39 28.31
N ALA A 506 -32.63 -33.93 28.69
CA ALA A 506 -32.35 -33.57 30.07
C ALA A 506 -32.84 -32.12 30.27
N THR A 507 -33.87 -31.98 31.09
CA THR A 507 -34.47 -30.74 31.56
C THR A 507 -33.42 -29.75 32.07
N ALA A 508 -33.38 -28.56 31.48
CA ALA A 508 -32.66 -27.42 32.00
C ALA A 508 -33.26 -26.99 33.34
N SER A 509 -32.46 -27.03 34.40
CA SER A 509 -32.77 -26.36 35.66
C SER A 509 -32.29 -24.91 35.57
N THR A 510 -33.24 -23.99 35.59
CA THR A 510 -33.04 -22.56 35.69
C THR A 510 -32.58 -22.22 37.12
N THR A 511 -31.32 -21.90 37.30
CA THR A 511 -30.86 -21.15 38.49
C THR A 511 -30.61 -19.71 38.08
N MET A 512 -31.54 -18.83 38.49
CA MET A 512 -31.31 -17.40 38.56
C MET A 512 -30.21 -17.12 39.59
N HIS A 513 -29.16 -16.41 39.19
CA HIS A 513 -28.31 -15.68 40.10
C HIS A 513 -28.39 -14.20 39.75
N THR A 514 -29.17 -13.49 40.56
CA THR A 514 -29.15 -12.06 40.74
C THR A 514 -27.84 -11.68 41.44
N GLY A 515 -27.04 -10.83 40.80
CA GLY A 515 -25.85 -10.21 41.39
C GLY A 515 -25.61 -8.88 40.70
N ASP A 516 -25.95 -7.82 41.40
CA ASP A 516 -25.96 -6.43 40.98
C ASP A 516 -24.54 -5.81 40.94
N HIS A 517 -24.38 -4.87 40.01
CA HIS A 517 -23.42 -3.76 39.96
C HIS A 517 -21.89 -3.98 40.14
N ASP A 518 -21.15 -3.81 39.03
CA ASP A 518 -20.25 -2.65 38.93
C ASP A 518 -20.03 -2.24 37.45
N GLN A 519 -20.57 -1.06 37.10
CA GLN A 519 -20.39 -0.41 35.80
C GLN A 519 -19.17 0.51 35.86
N ALA A 520 -18.21 0.33 34.94
CA ALA A 520 -17.64 1.39 34.08
C ALA A 520 -16.25 0.99 33.53
N ALA A 521 -16.25 0.26 32.42
CA ALA A 521 -15.16 0.33 31.44
C ALA A 521 -15.77 0.00 30.07
N THR A 522 -16.26 1.02 29.37
CA THR A 522 -16.72 0.91 27.99
C THR A 522 -15.54 0.52 27.12
N GLU A 523 -15.52 -0.71 26.59
CA GLU A 523 -14.53 -1.14 25.61
C GLU A 523 -14.59 -0.21 24.37
N PRO A 524 -13.46 0.23 23.79
CA PRO A 524 -13.47 1.22 22.70
C PRO A 524 -14.08 0.76 21.37
N HIS A 525 -14.58 -0.48 21.27
CA HIS A 525 -15.00 -1.10 20.01
C HIS A 525 -16.27 -1.97 20.13
N ALA A 526 -17.25 -1.57 20.95
CA ALA A 526 -18.60 -2.14 20.87
C ALA A 526 -19.26 -1.69 19.55
N VAL A 527 -18.95 -2.38 18.46
CA VAL A 527 -19.63 -2.20 17.18
C VAL A 527 -20.97 -2.90 17.30
N ASP A 528 -22.05 -2.13 17.42
CA ASP A 528 -23.42 -2.64 17.39
C ASP A 528 -23.73 -3.07 15.94
N HIS A 529 -23.30 -4.28 15.57
CA HIS A 529 -23.50 -4.84 14.24
C HIS A 529 -24.64 -5.87 14.27
N PRO A 530 -25.81 -5.58 13.69
CA PRO A 530 -26.92 -6.51 13.62
C PRO A 530 -26.63 -7.59 12.55
N ASP A 531 -26.38 -8.83 12.99
CA ASP A 531 -26.32 -10.11 12.24
C ASP A 531 -25.10 -10.40 11.33
N ARG A 532 -24.52 -11.62 11.24
CA ARG A 532 -24.71 -12.93 11.92
C ARG A 532 -23.45 -13.28 12.72
N ASP A 533 -23.41 -12.86 13.98
CA ASP A 533 -22.39 -13.27 14.94
C ASP A 533 -22.62 -14.69 15.49
N ALA A 534 -23.43 -15.50 14.79
CA ALA A 534 -23.67 -16.90 15.15
C ALA A 534 -22.33 -17.63 15.16
N ALA A 535 -21.76 -17.74 16.37
CA ALA A 535 -20.51 -18.41 16.63
C ALA A 535 -20.58 -19.78 15.97
N LEU A 536 -19.57 -20.10 15.17
CA LEU A 536 -19.51 -21.40 14.53
C LEU A 536 -19.56 -22.48 15.62
N THR A 537 -20.40 -23.49 15.46
CA THR A 537 -20.39 -24.63 16.38
C THR A 537 -19.03 -25.35 16.31
N PRO A 538 -18.62 -26.13 17.33
CA PRO A 538 -17.42 -26.96 17.23
C PRO A 538 -17.40 -27.84 15.98
N ALA A 539 -18.55 -28.40 15.58
CA ALA A 539 -18.70 -29.20 14.36
C ALA A 539 -18.46 -28.36 13.09
N GLN A 540 -19.00 -27.13 13.01
CA GLN A 540 -18.76 -26.22 11.89
C GLN A 540 -17.28 -25.80 11.80
N ARG A 541 -16.62 -25.57 12.94
CA ARG A 541 -15.17 -25.29 12.98
C ARG A 541 -14.35 -26.49 12.52
N ALA A 542 -14.69 -27.70 12.98
CA ALA A 542 -14.01 -28.92 12.55
C ALA A 542 -14.20 -29.19 11.04
N ALA A 543 -15.42 -28.99 10.52
CA ALA A 543 -15.73 -29.10 9.10
C ALA A 543 -14.95 -28.08 8.26
N ALA A 544 -14.79 -26.84 8.75
CA ALA A 544 -13.95 -25.83 8.12
C ALA A 544 -12.49 -26.28 8.02
N VAL A 545 -11.89 -26.74 9.12
CA VAL A 545 -10.51 -27.24 9.14
C VAL A 545 -10.34 -28.44 8.20
N HIS A 546 -11.28 -29.38 8.22
CA HIS A 546 -11.27 -30.55 7.34
C HIS A 546 -11.44 -30.17 5.85
N ALA A 547 -12.33 -29.25 5.52
CA ALA A 547 -12.50 -28.79 4.13
C ALA A 547 -11.26 -28.03 3.63
N HIS A 548 -10.62 -27.24 4.50
CA HIS A 548 -9.33 -26.63 4.20
C HIS A 548 -8.25 -27.68 3.89
N GLN A 549 -8.25 -28.80 4.62
CA GLN A 549 -7.37 -29.95 4.38
C GLN A 549 -7.68 -30.63 3.05
N GLN A 550 -8.95 -30.86 2.72
CA GLN A 550 -9.35 -31.53 1.49
C GLN A 550 -9.13 -30.69 0.23
N ALA A 551 -9.33 -29.37 0.30
CA ALA A 551 -9.00 -28.46 -0.81
C ALA A 551 -7.50 -28.32 -1.06
N ALA A 552 -6.67 -28.83 -0.16
CA ALA A 552 -5.25 -29.01 -0.39
C ALA A 552 -4.97 -30.19 -1.34
N MET A 553 -5.94 -31.05 -1.67
CA MET A 553 -5.73 -32.26 -2.48
C MET A 553 -5.96 -32.03 -3.98
N PRO A 554 -5.12 -32.60 -4.89
CA PRO A 554 -5.16 -32.29 -6.32
C PRO A 554 -6.41 -32.77 -7.09
N GLU A 555 -7.17 -33.72 -6.54
CA GLU A 555 -8.17 -34.51 -7.28
C GLU A 555 -9.47 -33.73 -7.59
N LEU A 556 -9.67 -32.58 -6.97
CA LEU A 556 -10.92 -31.79 -7.05
C LEU A 556 -10.93 -30.68 -8.12
N LEU A 557 -9.92 -30.58 -9.00
CA LEU A 557 -9.74 -29.40 -9.85
C LEU A 557 -9.51 -29.76 -11.33
N GLU A 558 -10.57 -29.65 -12.14
CA GLU A 558 -10.54 -29.82 -13.60
C GLU A 558 -9.39 -29.00 -14.25
N GLY A 559 -8.57 -29.67 -15.07
CA GLY A 559 -7.53 -29.03 -15.89
C GLY A 559 -6.19 -28.74 -15.21
N ARG A 560 -5.91 -29.25 -14.00
CA ARG A 560 -4.65 -29.05 -13.27
C ARG A 560 -3.84 -30.34 -13.22
N THR A 561 -2.53 -30.27 -13.52
CA THR A 561 -1.61 -31.42 -13.44
C THR A 561 -0.71 -31.31 -12.21
N THR A 562 -0.32 -32.44 -11.62
CA THR A 562 0.58 -32.52 -10.47
C THR A 562 2.06 -32.56 -10.85
N ASP A 563 2.40 -32.80 -12.12
CA ASP A 563 3.78 -33.04 -12.54
C ASP A 563 4.23 -32.22 -13.78
N PRO A 564 5.20 -31.30 -13.63
CA PRO A 564 5.84 -30.57 -14.75
C PRO A 564 6.55 -31.48 -15.75
N ALA A 565 7.03 -32.65 -15.32
CA ALA A 565 7.80 -33.56 -16.16
C ALA A 565 6.95 -34.17 -17.28
N THR A 566 5.63 -34.30 -17.08
CA THR A 566 4.69 -34.75 -18.12
C THR A 566 4.39 -33.65 -19.15
N TRP A 567 4.45 -32.37 -18.78
CA TRP A 567 4.24 -31.26 -19.73
C TRP A 567 5.40 -31.13 -20.72
N MET A 568 6.66 -31.23 -20.25
CA MET A 568 7.85 -31.06 -21.09
C MET A 568 8.15 -32.22 -22.06
N ARG A 569 7.38 -33.32 -22.01
CA ARG A 569 7.68 -34.54 -22.79
C ARG A 569 6.80 -34.75 -24.02
N THR A 570 5.75 -33.95 -24.21
CA THR A 570 4.91 -34.12 -25.40
C THR A 570 5.47 -33.32 -26.59
N PRO A 571 5.52 -33.89 -27.81
CA PRO A 571 5.97 -33.17 -29.01
C PRO A 571 5.21 -31.85 -29.24
N LYS A 572 3.92 -31.82 -28.90
CA LYS A 572 3.05 -30.63 -28.98
C LYS A 572 3.51 -29.51 -28.03
N ASN A 573 3.92 -29.84 -26.80
CA ASN A 573 4.36 -28.86 -25.82
C ASN A 573 5.79 -28.37 -26.10
N LEU A 574 6.67 -29.24 -26.60
CA LEU A 574 8.00 -28.84 -27.08
C LEU A 574 7.89 -27.86 -28.27
N ALA A 575 6.97 -28.12 -29.21
CA ALA A 575 6.70 -27.22 -30.32
C ALA A 575 6.14 -25.85 -29.85
N ARG A 576 5.24 -25.84 -28.86
CA ARG A 576 4.72 -24.61 -28.23
C ARG A 576 5.83 -23.83 -27.51
N PHE A 577 6.69 -24.49 -26.75
CA PHE A 577 7.83 -23.87 -26.08
C PHE A 577 8.81 -23.24 -27.08
N ALA A 578 9.12 -23.96 -28.17
CA ALA A 578 9.97 -23.42 -29.24
C ALA A 578 9.33 -22.20 -29.94
N ALA A 579 8.00 -22.16 -30.09
CA ALA A 579 7.29 -21.00 -30.64
C ALA A 579 7.37 -19.79 -29.70
N PHE A 580 7.20 -20.00 -28.39
CA PHE A 580 7.34 -18.95 -27.38
C PHE A 580 8.75 -18.33 -27.38
N THR A 581 9.79 -19.16 -27.45
CA THR A 581 11.18 -18.70 -27.57
C THR A 581 11.41 -17.85 -28.82
N ARG A 582 10.88 -18.29 -29.98
CA ARG A 582 10.97 -17.52 -31.23
C ARG A 582 10.24 -16.17 -31.16
N GLU A 583 9.08 -16.12 -30.53
CA GLU A 583 8.31 -14.88 -30.39
C GLU A 583 8.97 -13.90 -29.43
N ALA A 584 9.53 -14.39 -28.32
CA ALA A 584 10.38 -13.60 -27.42
C ALA A 584 11.62 -13.06 -28.16
N ASP A 585 12.27 -13.88 -28.99
CA ASP A 585 13.38 -13.44 -29.86
C ASP A 585 12.97 -12.37 -30.88
N ALA A 586 11.78 -12.49 -31.47
CA ALA A 586 11.26 -11.48 -32.40
C ALA A 586 10.99 -10.14 -31.70
N ARG A 587 10.39 -10.18 -30.50
CA ARG A 587 10.19 -8.99 -29.65
C ARG A 587 11.53 -8.35 -29.23
N ARG A 588 12.54 -9.17 -28.92
CA ARG A 588 13.93 -8.72 -28.64
C ARG A 588 14.52 -7.93 -29.80
N ARG A 589 14.43 -8.45 -31.03
CA ARG A 589 14.96 -7.77 -32.23
C ARG A 589 14.25 -6.45 -32.49
N ALA A 590 12.91 -6.46 -32.40
CA ALA A 590 12.12 -5.25 -32.58
C ALA A 590 12.43 -4.15 -31.55
N PHE A 591 12.89 -4.51 -30.34
CA PHE A 591 13.35 -3.54 -29.34
C PHE A 591 14.77 -3.03 -29.62
N ALA A 592 15.69 -3.92 -30.04
CA ALA A 592 17.07 -3.55 -30.39
C ALA A 592 17.14 -2.60 -31.60
N ASP A 593 16.20 -2.76 -32.54
CA ASP A 593 16.12 -1.96 -33.78
C ASP A 593 15.35 -0.64 -33.61
N ARG A 594 14.88 -0.29 -32.39
CA ARG A 594 14.22 1.00 -32.18
C ARG A 594 15.24 2.14 -32.24
N PRO A 595 15.06 3.15 -33.12
CA PRO A 595 15.94 4.31 -33.14
C PRO A 595 15.88 5.02 -31.79
N GLN A 596 17.05 5.25 -31.19
CA GLN A 596 17.16 6.19 -30.07
C GLN A 596 16.82 7.58 -30.61
N PRO A 597 15.97 8.38 -29.91
CA PRO A 597 15.68 9.73 -30.35
C PRO A 597 16.99 10.53 -30.43
N GLU A 598 17.25 11.12 -31.59
CA GLU A 598 18.43 11.96 -31.81
C GLU A 598 18.49 13.09 -30.77
N GLU A 599 19.61 13.19 -30.07
CA GLU A 599 19.90 14.31 -29.18
C GLU A 599 20.15 15.57 -30.02
N PRO A 600 19.50 16.71 -29.73
CA PRO A 600 19.96 17.99 -30.24
C PRO A 600 21.34 18.26 -29.64
N ALA A 601 22.35 18.38 -30.49
CA ALA A 601 23.69 18.81 -30.13
C ALA A 601 23.65 20.28 -29.70
N ASP A 602 23.32 20.54 -28.44
CA ASP A 602 23.81 21.67 -27.65
C ASP A 602 23.20 21.65 -26.25
N GLN A 603 24.02 21.26 -25.27
CA GLN A 603 24.09 21.85 -23.92
C GLN A 603 25.04 21.02 -23.05
N ALA A 604 26.17 21.63 -22.69
CA ALA A 604 27.20 21.08 -21.82
C ALA A 604 26.62 20.41 -20.55
N SER A 605 26.98 19.15 -20.36
CA SER A 605 26.63 18.35 -19.19
C SER A 605 27.39 18.80 -17.93
N PRO A 606 26.71 19.09 -16.81
CA PRO A 606 27.31 18.92 -15.49
C PRO A 606 27.02 17.48 -15.03
N ALA A 607 27.91 16.56 -15.42
CA ALA A 607 28.01 15.25 -14.81
C ALA A 607 28.55 15.40 -13.38
N SER A 608 27.67 15.38 -12.38
CA SER A 608 27.99 15.01 -10.98
C SER A 608 26.78 15.19 -10.07
N GLN A 609 25.86 14.21 -10.04
CA GLN A 609 25.04 13.93 -8.86
C GLN A 609 24.19 12.67 -9.08
N GLN A 610 24.77 11.51 -8.77
CA GLN A 610 24.13 10.32 -8.18
C GLN A 610 25.09 9.13 -8.30
N GLN A 611 26.16 9.14 -7.49
CA GLN A 611 26.80 7.88 -7.11
C GLN A 611 26.08 7.34 -5.87
N HIS A 612 25.03 6.56 -6.11
CA HIS A 612 24.71 5.46 -5.22
C HIS A 612 25.71 4.35 -5.56
N GLN A 613 26.79 4.23 -4.79
CA GLN A 613 27.65 3.05 -4.86
C GLN A 613 26.86 1.85 -4.32
N HIS A 614 26.18 1.14 -5.21
CA HIS A 614 26.16 -0.31 -5.16
C HIS A 614 27.07 -0.77 -6.30
N PRO A 615 28.07 -1.63 -6.03
CA PRO A 615 28.96 -2.08 -7.09
C PRO A 615 28.13 -2.78 -8.17
N ARG A 616 28.41 -2.46 -9.45
CA ARG A 616 28.12 -3.38 -10.55
C ARG A 616 28.67 -4.76 -10.14
N PRO A 617 27.96 -5.87 -10.38
CA PRO A 617 28.60 -7.18 -10.28
C PRO A 617 29.55 -7.33 -11.47
N ALA A 618 30.75 -6.74 -11.37
CA ALA A 618 31.83 -7.00 -12.30
C ALA A 618 32.80 -7.99 -11.66
N GLN A 619 32.84 -9.18 -12.27
CA GLN A 619 34.03 -10.03 -12.43
C GLN A 619 34.91 -10.21 -11.19
N GLY A 620 34.42 -10.98 -10.22
CA GLY A 620 35.27 -11.61 -9.21
C GLY A 620 35.85 -12.91 -9.74
N ARG A 621 37.14 -12.91 -10.07
CA ARG A 621 37.95 -14.11 -10.36
C ARG A 621 37.76 -15.15 -9.25
N GLY A 622 37.73 -16.42 -9.68
CA GLY A 622 37.55 -17.57 -8.80
C GLY A 622 38.60 -17.64 -7.70
N ALA A 623 38.15 -18.05 -6.52
CA ALA A 623 38.95 -18.76 -5.56
C ALA A 623 38.16 -20.01 -5.13
N ALA A 624 38.77 -21.15 -5.38
CA ALA A 624 38.30 -22.49 -5.01
C ALA A 624 38.43 -22.71 -3.48
N PRO A 625 37.89 -23.82 -2.94
CA PRO A 625 37.31 -23.87 -1.60
C PRO A 625 38.29 -24.30 -0.50
N ARG A 626 38.01 -23.86 0.73
CA ARG A 626 38.10 -24.67 1.95
C ARG A 626 36.97 -24.29 2.90
#